data_AF-A0A925IV10-F1
#
_entry.id   AF-A0A925IV10-F1
#
_cell.length_a   1.000
_cell.length_b   1.000
_cell.length_c   1.000
_cell.angle_alpha   90.00
_cell.angle_beta   90.00
_cell.angle_gamma   90.00
#
_symmetry.space_group_name_H-M   'P 1'
#
loop_
_entity.id
_entity.type
_entity.pdbx_description
1 polymer ?
#
loop_
_entity_poly.entity_id
_entity_poly.type
_entity_poly.pdbx_seq_one_letter_code
_entity_poly.pdbx_strand_id
1 'polypeptide(L)'
;MEQLQQNKEFIIRYFNAISGNSKPPLLLEEYTTDEELIGHIAFFEAAFPRYEIFADEMTAEGNRVVVRARFKGSHEGELNGILPTHRSVEFPFVISYQLEKGKIVHHWLIADQMSLMEQLGVMNVPA
;
A
#
# COMPACT_ATOMS: atom_id res chain seq x y z
N MET A 1 7.40 -25.52 -1.39
CA MET A 1 5.97 -25.23 -1.59
C MET A 1 5.32 -24.65 -0.33
N GLU A 2 5.47 -25.29 0.83
CA GLU A 2 4.87 -24.83 2.10
C GLU A 2 5.30 -23.41 2.51
N GLN A 3 6.60 -23.10 2.47
CA GLN A 3 7.10 -21.74 2.77
C GLN A 3 6.48 -20.65 1.89
N LEU A 4 6.28 -20.94 0.59
CA LEU A 4 5.71 -19.96 -0.34
C LEU A 4 4.25 -19.66 0.01
N GLN A 5 3.49 -20.69 0.40
CA GLN A 5 2.12 -20.55 0.87
C GLN A 5 2.07 -19.74 2.18
N GLN A 6 2.93 -20.05 3.14
CA GLN A 6 3.05 -19.30 4.40
C GLN A 6 3.38 -17.82 4.16
N ASN A 7 4.27 -17.52 3.20
CA ASN A 7 4.64 -16.16 2.83
C ASN A 7 3.43 -15.39 2.25
N LYS A 8 2.65 -16.03 1.36
CA LYS A 8 1.42 -15.43 0.82
C LYS A 8 0.38 -15.20 1.92
N GLU A 9 0.17 -16.16 2.80
CA GLU A 9 -0.76 -16.04 3.94
C GLU A 9 -0.35 -14.94 4.91
N PHE A 10 0.95 -14.76 5.13
CA PHE A 10 1.47 -13.64 5.91
C PHE A 10 1.07 -12.29 5.29
N ILE A 11 1.27 -12.11 3.97
CA ILE A 11 0.87 -10.87 3.28
C ILE A 11 -0.66 -10.68 3.29
N ILE A 12 -1.45 -11.74 3.17
CA ILE A 12 -2.91 -11.67 3.29
C ILE A 12 -3.32 -11.18 4.68
N ARG A 13 -2.74 -11.72 5.76
CA ARG A 13 -3.02 -11.25 7.12
C ARG A 13 -2.63 -9.79 7.31
N TYR A 14 -1.46 -9.40 6.80
CA TYR A 14 -1.00 -8.03 6.82
C TYR A 14 -1.96 -7.08 6.09
N PHE A 15 -2.38 -7.39 4.85
CA PHE A 15 -3.35 -6.59 4.10
C PHE A 15 -4.69 -6.49 4.81
N ASN A 16 -5.21 -7.59 5.35
CA ASN A 16 -6.45 -7.59 6.13
C ASN A 16 -6.37 -6.74 7.40
N ALA A 17 -5.20 -6.65 8.02
CA ALA A 17 -4.99 -5.83 9.21
C ALA A 17 -5.04 -4.33 8.87
N ILE A 18 -4.42 -3.91 7.75
CA ILE A 18 -4.26 -2.48 7.44
C ILE A 18 -5.36 -1.91 6.53
N SER A 19 -5.93 -2.70 5.63
CA SER A 19 -6.89 -2.22 4.62
C SER A 19 -8.19 -1.77 5.29
N GLY A 20 -8.65 -0.55 5.02
CA GLY A 20 -9.89 -0.01 5.60
C GLY A 20 -9.80 0.35 7.09
N ASN A 21 -8.64 0.14 7.73
CA ASN A 21 -8.42 0.35 9.15
C ASN A 21 -7.44 1.52 9.39
N SER A 22 -7.45 2.02 10.63
CA SER A 22 -6.40 2.92 11.13
C SER A 22 -5.07 2.17 11.20
N LYS A 23 -3.98 2.84 10.85
CA LYS A 23 -2.64 2.23 10.68
C LYS A 23 -1.63 2.84 11.67
N PRO A 24 -1.84 2.72 13.01
CA PRO A 24 -0.89 3.28 13.97
C PRO A 24 0.47 2.56 13.89
N PRO A 25 1.58 3.22 14.27
CA PRO A 25 2.92 2.62 14.19
C PRO A 25 3.02 1.25 14.87
N LEU A 26 2.42 1.09 16.06
CA LEU A 26 2.40 -0.17 16.79
C LEU A 26 1.80 -1.34 15.99
N LEU A 27 0.74 -1.08 15.19
CA LEU A 27 0.18 -2.11 14.31
C LEU A 27 1.16 -2.48 13.20
N LEU A 28 1.82 -1.48 12.59
CA LEU A 28 2.75 -1.72 11.49
C LEU A 28 4.01 -2.46 11.97
N GLU A 29 4.50 -2.14 13.16
CA GLU A 29 5.61 -2.80 13.83
C GLU A 29 5.33 -4.29 14.08
N GLU A 30 4.06 -4.74 14.12
CA GLU A 30 3.71 -6.16 14.16
C GLU A 30 4.04 -6.91 12.86
N TYR A 31 4.11 -6.23 11.72
CA TYR A 31 4.29 -6.84 10.40
C TYR A 31 5.60 -6.46 9.71
N THR A 32 6.18 -5.31 10.00
CA THR A 32 7.37 -4.83 9.30
C THR A 32 8.43 -4.27 10.23
N THR A 33 9.70 -4.45 9.85
CA THR A 33 10.85 -3.71 10.41
C THR A 33 11.42 -2.70 9.42
N ASP A 34 10.84 -2.63 8.22
CA ASP A 34 11.19 -1.65 7.19
C ASP A 34 10.61 -0.28 7.56
N GLU A 35 11.47 0.64 8.00
CA GLU A 35 11.11 2.00 8.39
C GLU A 35 10.59 2.84 7.20
N GLU A 36 11.08 2.60 5.99
CA GLU A 36 10.61 3.31 4.79
C GLU A 36 9.18 2.91 4.46
N LEU A 37 8.85 1.62 4.62
CA LEU A 37 7.48 1.15 4.45
C LEU A 37 6.54 1.79 5.49
N ILE A 38 6.97 1.88 6.75
CA ILE A 38 6.18 2.51 7.83
C ILE A 38 5.92 3.99 7.49
N GLY A 39 6.95 4.71 7.07
CA GLY A 39 6.83 6.11 6.66
C GLY A 39 5.92 6.29 5.45
N HIS A 40 6.03 5.43 4.45
CA HIS A 40 5.17 5.46 3.26
C HIS A 40 3.69 5.25 3.61
N ILE A 41 3.39 4.26 4.47
CA ILE A 41 2.02 3.99 4.92
C ILE A 41 1.47 5.18 5.72
N ALA A 42 2.25 5.72 6.65
CA ALA A 42 1.83 6.87 7.46
C ALA A 42 1.54 8.11 6.59
N PHE A 43 2.37 8.35 5.57
CA PHE A 43 2.18 9.43 4.61
C PHE A 43 0.86 9.29 3.85
N PHE A 44 0.56 8.10 3.31
CA PHE A 44 -0.72 7.86 2.61
C PHE A 44 -1.93 7.82 3.54
N GLU A 45 -1.79 7.31 4.77
CA GLU A 45 -2.87 7.32 5.78
C GLU A 45 -3.25 8.74 6.19
N ALA A 46 -2.29 9.68 6.22
CA ALA A 46 -2.56 11.08 6.51
C ALA A 46 -3.38 11.76 5.40
N ALA A 47 -3.06 11.47 4.13
CA ALA A 47 -3.75 12.03 2.97
C ALA A 47 -5.08 11.32 2.66
N PHE A 48 -5.15 10.00 2.90
CA PHE A 48 -6.28 9.12 2.63
C PHE A 48 -6.59 8.26 3.85
N PRO A 49 -7.20 8.81 4.91
CA PRO A 49 -7.49 8.07 6.12
C PRO A 49 -8.24 6.77 5.84
N ARG A 50 -7.75 5.66 6.41
CA ARG A 50 -8.33 4.32 6.26
C ARG A 50 -8.48 3.87 4.81
N TYR A 51 -7.57 4.24 3.91
CA TYR A 51 -7.57 3.72 2.55
C TYR A 51 -7.57 2.18 2.52
N GLU A 52 -8.14 1.65 1.45
CA GLU A 52 -8.29 0.22 1.18
C GLU A 52 -7.26 -0.24 0.14
N ILE A 53 -6.81 -1.48 0.30
CA ILE A 53 -5.93 -2.18 -0.62
C ILE A 53 -6.64 -3.46 -1.07
N PHE A 54 -6.66 -3.70 -2.37
CA PHE A 54 -7.22 -4.91 -2.99
C PHE A 54 -6.11 -5.66 -3.73
N ALA A 55 -5.74 -6.84 -3.25
CA ALA A 55 -4.79 -7.69 -3.97
C ALA A 55 -5.48 -8.37 -5.16
N ASP A 56 -5.02 -8.07 -6.37
CA ASP A 56 -5.54 -8.66 -7.61
C ASP A 56 -4.75 -9.91 -8.01
N GLU A 57 -3.43 -9.91 -7.76
CA GLU A 57 -2.55 -11.05 -8.03
C GLU A 57 -1.42 -11.13 -7.02
N MET A 58 -1.03 -12.35 -6.63
CA MET A 58 0.06 -12.57 -5.66
C MET A 58 0.94 -13.75 -6.06
N THR A 59 2.22 -13.49 -6.24
CA THR A 59 3.26 -14.49 -6.55
C THR A 59 4.30 -14.53 -5.43
N ALA A 60 4.89 -15.69 -5.19
CA ALA A 60 5.91 -15.85 -4.16
C ALA A 60 7.03 -16.73 -4.68
N GLU A 61 8.27 -16.32 -4.43
CA GLU A 61 9.49 -17.03 -4.79
C GLU A 61 10.54 -16.82 -3.70
N GLY A 62 11.09 -17.92 -3.17
CA GLY A 62 12.00 -17.86 -2.02
C GLY A 62 11.38 -17.11 -0.84
N ASN A 63 12.03 -16.03 -0.43
CA ASN A 63 11.58 -15.15 0.65
C ASN A 63 10.89 -13.86 0.15
N ARG A 64 10.52 -13.79 -1.14
CA ARG A 64 9.88 -12.62 -1.74
C ARG A 64 8.44 -12.90 -2.10
N VAL A 65 7.58 -11.90 -1.91
CA VAL A 65 6.18 -11.90 -2.35
C VAL A 65 5.93 -10.64 -3.17
N VAL A 66 5.46 -10.82 -4.40
CA VAL A 66 5.06 -9.71 -5.27
C VAL A 66 3.54 -9.69 -5.35
N VAL A 67 2.96 -8.51 -5.16
CA VAL A 67 1.52 -8.29 -5.21
C VAL A 67 1.24 -7.20 -6.24
N ARG A 68 0.37 -7.50 -7.21
CA ARG A 68 -0.32 -6.48 -8.00
C ARG A 68 -1.63 -6.18 -7.30
N ALA A 69 -1.89 -4.91 -7.02
CA ALA A 69 -3.02 -4.48 -6.21
C ALA A 69 -3.60 -3.15 -6.70
N ARG A 70 -4.77 -2.81 -6.16
CA ARG A 70 -5.40 -1.49 -6.31
C ARG A 70 -5.50 -0.80 -4.96
N PHE A 71 -5.20 0.49 -4.97
CA PHE A 71 -5.44 1.40 -3.86
C PHE A 71 -6.81 2.05 -4.06
N LYS A 72 -7.57 2.25 -2.98
CA LYS A 72 -8.78 3.07 -2.99
C LYS A 72 -8.87 3.93 -1.74
N GLY A 73 -9.15 5.21 -1.89
CA GLY A 73 -9.28 6.12 -0.75
C GLY A 73 -9.98 7.43 -1.08
N SER A 74 -10.33 8.19 -0.05
CA SER A 74 -10.85 9.55 -0.19
C SER A 74 -9.77 10.55 0.23
N HIS A 75 -9.53 11.58 -0.57
CA HIS A 75 -8.50 12.59 -0.31
C HIS A 75 -8.97 13.61 0.73
N GLU A 76 -8.69 13.33 2.00
CA GLU A 76 -9.16 14.10 3.16
C GLU A 76 -8.03 14.87 3.88
N GLY A 77 -6.76 14.54 3.58
CA GLY A 77 -5.58 15.27 4.08
C GLY A 77 -4.82 15.96 2.96
N GLU A 78 -3.73 16.63 3.31
CA GLU A 78 -2.82 17.20 2.31
C GLU A 78 -1.90 16.11 1.74
N LEU A 79 -1.69 16.12 0.42
CA LEU A 79 -0.78 15.23 -0.28
C LEU A 79 0.24 16.05 -1.10
N ASN A 80 1.51 16.09 -0.69
CA ASN A 80 2.57 16.79 -1.43
C ASN A 80 2.20 18.25 -1.83
N GLY A 81 1.60 19.02 -0.92
CA GLY A 81 1.16 20.40 -1.19
C GLY A 81 -0.22 20.51 -1.86
N ILE A 82 -0.87 19.40 -2.20
CA ILE A 82 -2.24 19.37 -2.71
C ILE A 82 -3.19 19.34 -1.53
N LEU A 83 -3.98 20.40 -1.37
CA LEU A 83 -5.03 20.48 -0.33
C LEU A 83 -6.11 19.39 -0.54
N PRO A 84 -6.80 18.96 0.53
CA PRO A 84 -7.81 17.91 0.45
C PRO A 84 -8.91 18.28 -0.55
N THR A 85 -9.11 17.39 -1.53
CA THR A 85 -10.09 17.60 -2.62
C THR A 85 -11.42 16.94 -2.34
N HIS A 86 -11.51 16.08 -1.32
CA HIS A 86 -12.66 15.23 -0.99
C HIS A 86 -13.12 14.31 -2.12
N ARG A 87 -12.24 14.05 -3.10
CA ARG A 87 -12.49 13.11 -4.19
C ARG A 87 -12.09 11.71 -3.76
N SER A 88 -12.86 10.72 -4.22
CA SER A 88 -12.44 9.34 -4.18
C SER A 88 -11.46 9.08 -5.32
N VAL A 89 -10.40 8.33 -5.02
CA VAL A 89 -9.39 7.89 -5.99
C VAL A 89 -9.25 6.38 -5.98
N GLU A 90 -8.98 5.79 -7.14
CA GLU A 90 -8.61 4.38 -7.28
C GLU A 90 -7.51 4.24 -8.33
N PHE A 91 -6.39 3.60 -7.99
CA PHE A 91 -5.27 3.42 -8.92
C PHE A 91 -4.50 2.12 -8.65
N PRO A 92 -3.91 1.49 -9.70
CA PRO A 92 -3.13 0.28 -9.55
C PRO A 92 -1.72 0.55 -9.01
N PHE A 93 -1.16 -0.44 -8.33
CA PHE A 93 0.23 -0.47 -7.92
C PHE A 93 0.76 -1.91 -7.89
N VAL A 94 2.09 -2.04 -7.90
CA VAL A 94 2.80 -3.30 -7.68
C VAL A 94 3.76 -3.09 -6.53
N ILE A 95 3.76 -4.03 -5.59
CA ILE A 95 4.66 -4.04 -4.44
C ILE A 95 5.35 -5.40 -4.31
N SER A 96 6.65 -5.37 -4.08
CA SER A 96 7.46 -6.53 -3.74
C SER A 96 7.88 -6.42 -2.29
N TYR A 97 7.64 -7.48 -1.51
CA TYR A 97 8.08 -7.60 -0.13
C TYR A 97 9.17 -8.66 -0.01
N GLN A 98 10.25 -8.36 0.70
CA GLN A 98 11.17 -9.36 1.21
C GLN A 98 10.80 -9.70 2.65
N LEU A 99 10.68 -10.99 2.95
CA LEU A 99 10.26 -11.51 4.24
C LEU A 99 11.40 -12.23 4.96
N GLU A 100 11.55 -11.97 6.25
CA GLU A 100 12.45 -12.73 7.13
C GLU A 100 11.82 -12.89 8.50
N LYS A 101 11.89 -14.10 9.07
CA LYS A 101 11.38 -14.42 10.42
C LYS A 101 9.96 -13.90 10.69
N GLY A 102 9.08 -13.96 9.69
CA GLY A 102 7.69 -13.53 9.80
C GLY A 102 7.49 -12.00 9.84
N LYS A 103 8.41 -11.23 9.28
CA LYS A 103 8.32 -9.77 9.10
C LYS A 103 8.67 -9.38 7.67
N ILE A 104 8.14 -8.25 7.22
CA ILE A 104 8.65 -7.53 6.06
C ILE A 104 9.93 -6.81 6.49
N VAL A 105 11.04 -7.11 5.83
CA VAL A 105 12.34 -6.47 6.10
C VAL A 105 12.74 -5.45 5.04
N HIS A 106 12.08 -5.50 3.88
CA HIS A 106 12.28 -4.56 2.78
C HIS A 106 11.08 -4.58 1.84
N HIS A 107 10.73 -3.43 1.27
CA HIS A 107 9.72 -3.29 0.23
C HIS A 107 10.27 -2.55 -1.00
N TRP A 108 9.64 -2.78 -2.15
CA TRP A 108 9.81 -1.96 -3.34
C TRP A 108 8.47 -1.81 -4.04
N LEU A 109 8.09 -0.59 -4.40
CA LEU A 109 6.77 -0.27 -4.91
C LEU A 109 6.83 0.66 -6.12
N ILE A 110 5.95 0.39 -7.08
CA ILE A 110 5.57 1.33 -8.14
C ILE A 110 4.06 1.48 -8.11
N ALA A 111 3.58 2.71 -8.17
CA ALA A 111 2.16 3.05 -8.27
C ALA A 111 1.90 3.92 -9.52
N ASP A 112 0.69 3.84 -10.05
CA ASP A 112 0.22 4.74 -11.11
C ASP A 112 -0.07 6.15 -10.55
N GLN A 113 1.01 6.89 -10.31
CA GLN A 113 0.94 8.24 -9.79
C GLN A 113 0.26 9.21 -10.77
N MET A 114 0.33 8.94 -12.08
CA MET A 114 -0.30 9.80 -13.09
C MET A 114 -1.82 9.75 -12.95
N SER A 115 -2.39 8.55 -12.84
CA SER A 115 -3.82 8.35 -12.60
C SER A 115 -4.28 9.02 -11.29
N LEU A 116 -3.48 8.93 -10.22
CA LEU A 116 -3.76 9.65 -8.98
C LEU A 116 -3.84 11.18 -9.20
N MET A 117 -2.83 11.77 -9.84
CA MET A 117 -2.77 13.22 -10.06
C MET A 117 -3.90 13.74 -10.97
N GLU A 118 -4.31 12.95 -11.96
CA GLU A 118 -5.48 13.25 -12.80
C GLU A 118 -6.78 13.23 -11.98
N GLN A 119 -7.00 12.19 -11.17
CA GLN A 119 -8.21 12.06 -10.35
C GLN A 119 -8.30 13.18 -9.28
N LEU A 120 -7.16 13.63 -8.75
CA LEU A 120 -7.07 14.80 -7.86
C LEU A 120 -7.31 16.13 -8.59
N GLY A 121 -7.33 16.14 -9.93
CA GLY A 121 -7.59 17.34 -10.74
C GLY A 121 -6.42 18.33 -10.81
N VAL A 122 -5.20 17.88 -10.46
CA VAL A 122 -3.98 18.70 -10.53
C VAL A 122 -3.20 18.50 -11.83
N MET A 123 -3.57 17.48 -12.61
CA MET A 123 -3.05 17.23 -13.94
C MET A 123 -4.20 17.15 -14.93
N ASN A 124 -4.14 17.95 -16.00
CA ASN A 124 -4.98 17.75 -17.17
C ASN A 124 -4.24 16.85 -18.14
N VAL A 125 -4.65 15.59 -18.23
CA VAL A 125 -4.21 14.68 -19.29
C VAL A 125 -5.17 14.90 -20.47
N PRO A 126 -4.71 15.40 -21.62
CA PRO A 126 -5.55 15.49 -22.81
C PRO A 126 -6.03 14.09 -23.22
N ALA A 127 -7.31 13.98 -23.59
CA ALA A 127 -7.92 12.76 -24.09
C ALA A 127 -7.28 12.27 -25.41
#